data_AF-A0A835G9N9-F1
#
_entry.id   AF-A0A835G9N9-F1
#
_cell.length_a   1.000
_cell.length_b   1.000
_cell.length_c   1.000
_cell.angle_alpha   90.00
_cell.angle_beta   90.00
_cell.angle_gamma   90.00
#
_symmetry.space_group_name_H-M   'P 1'
#
loop_
_entity.id
_entity.type
_entity.pdbx_description
1 polymer ?
#
loop_
_entity_poly.entity_id
_entity_poly.type
_entity_poly.pdbx_seq_one_letter_code
_entity_poly.pdbx_strand_id
1 'polypeptide(L)'
;MNSLNEMSDEEFVPFLHSLGVDTYKKSFEWMLNDRDFAGVLRWLHNNLDHNNALSAREECRYIELEKKGLLLSTEDLESSIMAIQEQYEGICLPGDKDSKEDVELEIKMLQERLHMLQKQETILSDLKRQNGLTKEEVTLEVSKLNSSYHQWKDDESAAADECLSLAQEVENITSGVIDVIADTLDENARKFFTFGPFETYRQSQALFRSHFDLYTTKKFVKRANETSSDEELRSALAEAKSMEDRLSDAMCSYIESKAELCGEQAKVALVANYKDVHPSQITSCLMEAQSAVELLEQEESILYQQLHNAVKQLVESRTTLAVETTACCALAVRQQIHADLTHLLETTHRAVCLDRVVYSALRHELRNVEEFLQLASQLRQYVVADNSAVISRIISMNEICSEQDSCELKLQSSDMLLQALLHIFGAQSGDAGVLVKAYNEMLQQVKELKDNVEDGYRKKENMAVAINESTSFLRSSVWSGCTRQPGRGDRGVAALAHTLRQQMELVDKRVLEASNMFTNVKNGDKNNLRKLWQWFLTDPARLLHALKNANNKIY
;
A
#
# COMPACT_ATOMS: atom_id res chain seq x y z
N MET A 1 -61.69 103.66 22.39
CA MET A 1 -60.94 104.85 22.85
C MET A 1 -59.46 104.54 22.71
N ASN A 2 -58.83 105.25 21.77
CA ASN A 2 -57.42 105.64 21.67
C ASN A 2 -56.33 104.69 22.18
N SER A 3 -55.67 104.07 21.20
CA SER A 3 -54.26 103.68 21.13
C SER A 3 -53.31 104.63 21.88
N LEU A 4 -52.43 104.07 22.71
CA LEU A 4 -51.12 104.64 23.05
C LEU A 4 -50.12 103.49 23.27
N ASN A 5 -49.39 103.20 22.19
CA ASN A 5 -48.15 102.44 22.01
C ASN A 5 -47.98 101.09 22.73
N GLU A 6 -48.28 100.05 21.97
CA GLU A 6 -47.88 98.66 22.18
C GLU A 6 -46.37 98.54 21.97
N MET A 7 -45.64 98.21 23.04
CA MET A 7 -44.24 97.81 22.95
C MET A 7 -44.14 96.56 22.07
N SER A 8 -43.43 96.65 20.95
CA SER A 8 -43.23 95.55 20.02
C SER A 8 -41.89 94.84 20.29
N ASP A 9 -41.72 93.66 19.72
CA ASP A 9 -40.44 92.95 19.76
C ASP A 9 -39.30 93.78 19.15
N GLU A 10 -39.61 94.67 18.21
CA GLU A 10 -38.63 95.57 17.58
C GLU A 10 -38.02 96.57 18.57
N GLU A 11 -38.72 96.93 19.66
CA GLU A 11 -38.21 97.80 20.73
C GLU A 11 -37.70 97.00 21.93
N PHE A 12 -38.37 95.91 22.29
CA PHE A 12 -38.07 95.15 23.52
C PHE A 12 -36.84 94.24 23.39
N VAL A 13 -36.62 93.61 22.23
CA VAL A 13 -35.47 92.73 21.99
C VAL A 13 -34.13 93.50 22.02
N PRO A 14 -34.01 94.69 21.39
CA PRO A 14 -32.83 95.53 21.57
C PRO A 14 -32.58 95.98 23.02
N PHE A 15 -33.63 96.27 23.78
CA PHE A 15 -33.50 96.58 25.21
C PHE A 15 -32.92 95.40 26.00
N LEU A 16 -33.41 94.17 25.79
CA LEU A 16 -32.86 92.98 26.43
C LEU A 16 -31.39 92.72 26.04
N HIS A 17 -31.02 92.95 24.78
CA HIS A 17 -29.61 92.89 24.37
C HIS A 17 -28.76 93.98 25.04
N SER A 18 -29.29 95.19 25.26
CA SER A 18 -28.58 96.26 25.98
C SER A 18 -28.32 95.91 27.47
N LEU A 19 -29.10 94.97 28.01
CA LEU A 19 -28.93 94.40 29.35
C LEU A 19 -28.08 93.11 29.34
N GLY A 20 -27.55 92.68 28.20
CA GLY A 20 -26.70 91.49 28.07
C GLY A 20 -27.47 90.16 28.02
N VAL A 21 -28.77 90.17 27.75
CA VAL A 21 -29.61 88.97 27.67
C VAL A 21 -29.63 88.42 26.24
N ASP A 22 -29.20 87.17 26.06
CA ASP A 22 -29.28 86.47 24.76
C ASP A 22 -30.73 86.04 24.46
N THR A 23 -31.32 86.65 23.44
CA THR A 23 -32.74 86.41 23.08
C THR A 23 -32.94 85.28 22.06
N TYR A 24 -31.86 84.68 21.55
CA TYR A 24 -31.86 83.55 20.59
C TYR A 24 -32.81 83.72 19.39
N LYS A 25 -33.02 84.96 18.92
CA LYS A 25 -33.96 85.31 17.82
C LYS A 25 -35.41 84.84 18.05
N LYS A 26 -35.83 84.66 19.31
CA LYS A 26 -37.21 84.31 19.64
C LYS A 26 -38.05 85.58 19.76
N SER A 27 -39.32 85.47 19.37
CA SER A 27 -40.31 86.53 19.53
C SER A 27 -40.91 86.52 20.94
N PHE A 28 -41.03 87.69 21.55
CA PHE A 28 -41.60 87.95 22.88
C PHE A 28 -42.98 88.64 22.77
N GLU A 29 -43.49 88.88 21.55
CA GLU A 29 -44.78 89.52 21.28
C GLU A 29 -45.95 88.85 22.03
N TRP A 30 -45.92 87.53 22.18
CA TRP A 30 -46.97 86.81 22.91
C TRP A 30 -47.00 87.17 24.41
N MET A 31 -45.85 87.40 25.04
CA MET A 31 -45.76 87.87 26.44
C MET A 31 -46.06 89.36 26.58
N LEU A 32 -45.72 90.16 25.57
CA LEU A 32 -46.03 91.59 25.53
C LEU A 32 -47.53 91.87 25.35
N ASN A 33 -48.27 90.90 24.79
CA ASN A 33 -49.71 90.94 24.59
C ASN A 33 -50.53 90.26 25.71
N ASP A 34 -49.89 89.49 26.58
CA ASP A 34 -50.53 88.87 27.74
C ASP A 34 -50.71 89.91 28.87
N ARG A 35 -51.94 90.05 29.38
CA ARG A 35 -52.26 91.05 30.41
C ARG A 35 -51.53 90.83 31.73
N ASP A 36 -51.16 89.59 32.04
CA ASP A 36 -50.49 89.28 33.31
C ASP A 36 -48.99 89.62 33.26
N PHE A 37 -48.37 89.57 32.08
CA PHE A 37 -46.93 89.81 31.89
C PHE A 37 -46.62 91.21 31.34
N ALA A 38 -47.47 91.75 30.45
CA ALA A 38 -47.23 93.01 29.76
C ALA A 38 -47.02 94.20 30.73
N GLY A 39 -47.71 94.21 31.87
CA GLY A 39 -47.55 95.25 32.88
C GLY A 39 -46.14 95.27 33.49
N VAL A 40 -45.59 94.09 33.79
CA VAL A 40 -44.25 93.94 34.38
C VAL A 40 -43.17 94.21 33.34
N LEU A 41 -43.33 93.70 32.11
CA LEU A 41 -42.35 93.90 31.04
C LEU A 41 -42.25 95.38 30.62
N ARG A 42 -43.38 96.10 30.57
CA ARG A 42 -43.36 97.56 30.35
C ARG A 42 -42.74 98.31 31.51
N TRP A 43 -42.99 97.89 32.74
CA TRP A 43 -42.35 98.49 33.90
C TRP A 43 -40.82 98.31 33.83
N LEU A 44 -40.33 97.13 33.48
CA LEU A 44 -38.91 96.84 33.32
C LEU A 44 -38.26 97.72 32.25
N HIS A 45 -38.83 97.75 31.05
CA HIS A 45 -38.31 98.58 29.95
C HIS A 45 -38.29 100.08 30.27
N ASN A 46 -39.29 100.60 31.00
CA ASN A 46 -39.39 102.03 31.27
C ASN A 46 -38.57 102.50 32.49
N ASN A 47 -38.11 101.58 33.34
CA ASN A 47 -37.43 101.91 34.60
C ASN A 47 -36.01 101.33 34.73
N LEU A 48 -35.58 100.48 33.80
CA LEU A 48 -34.21 99.97 33.72
C LEU A 48 -33.50 100.57 32.52
N ASP A 49 -32.28 101.03 32.74
CA ASP A 49 -31.31 101.34 31.68
C ASP A 49 -29.98 100.62 31.99
N HIS A 50 -29.03 100.66 31.06
CA HIS A 50 -27.71 100.06 31.22
C HIS A 50 -26.95 100.59 32.47
N ASN A 51 -27.30 101.78 32.98
CA ASN A 51 -26.65 102.41 34.13
C ASN A 51 -27.29 102.03 35.48
N ASN A 52 -28.58 101.65 35.51
CA ASN A 52 -29.33 101.29 36.72
C ASN A 52 -29.53 99.78 36.92
N ALA A 53 -29.18 98.95 35.93
CA ALA A 53 -29.53 97.54 35.97
C ALA A 53 -28.80 96.73 37.05
N LEU A 54 -27.54 97.06 37.39
CA LEU A 54 -26.78 96.29 38.38
C LEU A 54 -25.86 97.12 39.30
N SER A 55 -25.16 98.16 38.85
CA SER A 55 -24.13 98.82 39.68
C SER A 55 -24.67 99.81 40.72
N ALA A 56 -25.54 100.76 40.35
CA ALA A 56 -25.96 101.82 41.27
C ALA A 56 -26.92 101.34 42.38
N ARG A 57 -27.77 100.35 42.07
CA ARG A 57 -28.67 99.74 43.06
C ARG A 57 -27.92 98.84 44.04
N GLU A 58 -26.90 98.12 43.59
CA GLU A 58 -26.05 97.32 44.46
C GLU A 58 -25.15 98.20 45.31
N GLU A 59 -24.60 99.31 44.80
CA GLU A 59 -23.88 100.29 45.60
C GLU A 59 -24.78 100.94 46.66
N CYS A 60 -26.00 101.36 46.31
CA CYS A 60 -26.95 101.89 47.29
C CYS A 60 -27.34 100.84 48.35
N ARG A 61 -27.53 99.59 47.93
CA ARG A 61 -27.83 98.47 48.84
C ARG A 61 -26.64 98.14 49.74
N TYR A 62 -25.42 98.18 49.22
CA TYR A 62 -24.18 97.98 49.97
C TYR A 62 -24.01 99.08 51.03
N ILE A 63 -24.19 100.34 50.65
CA ILE A 63 -24.15 101.49 51.56
C ILE A 63 -25.27 101.40 52.61
N GLU A 64 -26.47 100.94 52.25
CA GLU A 64 -27.56 100.72 53.22
C GLU A 64 -27.29 99.55 54.18
N LEU A 65 -26.66 98.46 53.71
CA LEU A 65 -26.26 97.32 54.53
C LEU A 65 -25.11 97.69 55.49
N GLU A 66 -24.16 98.49 55.02
CA GLU A 66 -23.08 99.07 55.82
C GLU A 66 -23.64 99.97 56.93
N LYS A 67 -24.56 100.88 56.59
CA LYS A 67 -25.24 101.75 57.57
C LYS A 67 -26.09 101.00 58.59
N LYS A 68 -26.60 99.82 58.24
CA LYS A 68 -27.38 98.94 59.13
C LYS A 68 -26.50 97.98 59.95
N GLY A 69 -25.17 98.01 59.77
CA GLY A 69 -24.24 97.12 60.46
C GLY A 69 -24.42 95.65 60.10
N LEU A 70 -24.94 95.36 58.89
CA LEU A 70 -25.22 94.00 58.40
C LEU A 70 -24.09 93.45 57.52
N LEU A 71 -23.02 94.22 57.30
CA LEU A 71 -21.80 93.76 56.66
C LEU A 71 -20.88 93.12 57.71
N LEU A 72 -20.33 91.96 57.37
CA LEU A 72 -19.27 91.34 58.16
C LEU A 72 -18.04 92.24 58.16
N SER A 73 -17.27 92.20 59.25
CA SER A 73 -15.93 92.80 59.25
C SER A 73 -15.05 92.06 58.22
N THR A 74 -13.98 92.69 57.75
CA THR A 74 -13.06 92.06 56.79
C THR A 74 -12.50 90.74 57.32
N GLU A 75 -12.22 90.67 58.63
CA GLU A 75 -11.73 89.46 59.31
C GLU A 75 -12.83 88.37 59.42
N ASP A 76 -14.08 88.75 59.72
CA ASP A 76 -15.20 87.80 59.79
C ASP A 76 -15.61 87.29 58.40
N LEU A 77 -15.41 88.11 57.35
CA LEU A 77 -15.64 87.73 55.97
C LEU A 77 -14.58 86.74 55.49
N GLU A 78 -13.29 87.01 55.74
CA GLU A 78 -12.19 86.11 55.38
C GLU A 78 -12.32 84.77 56.11
N SER A 79 -12.64 84.78 57.41
CA SER A 79 -12.86 83.53 58.17
C SER A 79 -14.08 82.75 57.67
N SER A 80 -15.16 83.42 57.25
CA SER A 80 -16.31 82.75 56.63
C SER A 80 -15.97 82.17 55.25
N ILE A 81 -15.17 82.88 54.45
CA ILE A 81 -14.68 82.40 53.15
C ILE A 81 -13.80 81.15 53.36
N MET A 82 -12.86 81.19 54.30
CA MET A 82 -12.03 80.02 54.63
C MET A 82 -12.86 78.85 55.14
N ALA A 83 -13.84 79.09 56.01
CA ALA A 83 -14.74 78.04 56.49
C ALA A 83 -15.54 77.38 55.35
N ILE A 84 -15.96 78.15 54.33
CA ILE A 84 -16.64 77.63 53.15
C ILE A 84 -15.68 76.82 52.28
N GLN A 85 -14.43 77.27 52.10
CA GLN A 85 -13.41 76.54 51.34
C GLN A 85 -12.98 75.24 52.03
N GLU A 86 -12.89 75.23 53.36
CA GLU A 86 -12.63 74.02 54.16
C GLU A 86 -13.81 73.06 54.14
N GLN A 87 -15.05 73.56 54.15
CA GLN A 87 -16.25 72.73 54.12
C GLN A 87 -16.53 72.15 52.73
N TYR A 88 -16.12 72.85 51.67
CA TYR A 88 -16.33 72.44 50.28
C TYR A 88 -15.02 72.58 49.49
N GLU A 89 -14.16 71.57 49.67
CA GLU A 89 -12.88 71.46 48.99
C GLU A 89 -13.09 71.45 47.46
N GLY A 90 -12.39 72.35 46.74
CA GLY A 90 -12.47 72.49 45.28
C GLY A 90 -13.45 73.54 44.73
N ILE A 91 -14.12 74.34 45.57
CA ILE A 91 -14.94 75.47 45.10
C ILE A 91 -14.07 76.69 44.76
N CYS A 92 -14.09 77.12 43.50
CA CYS A 92 -13.45 78.37 43.07
C CYS A 92 -14.21 79.59 43.62
N LEU A 93 -13.49 80.55 44.21
CA LEU A 93 -14.09 81.80 44.66
C LEU A 93 -14.47 82.70 43.47
N PRO A 94 -15.59 83.42 43.52
CA PRO A 94 -15.95 84.40 42.49
C PRO A 94 -14.86 85.49 42.33
N GLY A 95 -14.21 85.52 41.17
CA GLY A 95 -13.14 86.47 40.85
C GLY A 95 -11.73 85.87 40.78
N ASP A 96 -11.54 84.65 41.31
CA ASP A 96 -10.30 83.89 41.18
C ASP A 96 -10.27 83.16 39.83
N LYS A 97 -9.60 83.78 38.85
CA LYS A 97 -9.52 83.27 37.47
C LYS A 97 -8.60 82.06 37.36
N ASP A 98 -7.52 82.03 38.12
CA ASP A 98 -6.49 81.00 38.01
C ASP A 98 -7.03 79.67 38.55
N SER A 99 -7.63 79.68 39.75
CA SER A 99 -8.26 78.47 40.32
C SER A 99 -9.42 77.95 39.46
N LYS A 100 -10.13 78.85 38.76
CA LYS A 100 -11.22 78.46 37.85
C LYS A 100 -10.68 77.79 36.58
N GLU A 101 -9.61 78.33 35.99
CA GLU A 101 -8.96 77.74 34.82
C GLU A 101 -8.38 76.35 35.13
N ASP A 102 -7.81 76.16 36.33
CA ASP A 102 -7.30 74.87 36.80
C ASP A 102 -8.42 73.82 36.93
N VAL A 103 -9.54 74.18 37.56
CA VAL A 103 -10.71 73.28 37.68
C VAL A 103 -11.33 72.99 36.31
N GLU A 104 -11.40 73.96 35.40
CA GLU A 104 -11.87 73.72 34.03
C GLU A 104 -10.95 72.77 33.24
N LEU A 105 -9.64 72.86 33.45
CA LEU A 105 -8.66 71.95 32.84
C LEU A 105 -8.78 70.54 33.42
N GLU A 106 -8.95 70.41 34.74
CA GLU A 106 -9.20 69.13 35.40
C GLU A 106 -10.48 68.47 34.89
N ILE A 107 -11.57 69.24 34.78
CA ILE A 107 -12.84 68.75 34.21
C ILE A 107 -12.64 68.25 32.77
N LYS A 108 -11.87 68.96 31.94
CA LYS A 108 -11.57 68.52 30.57
C LYS A 108 -10.77 67.22 30.57
N MET A 109 -9.74 67.10 31.41
CA MET A 109 -8.96 65.87 31.55
C MET A 109 -9.82 64.69 32.01
N LEU A 110 -10.72 64.91 32.97
CA LEU A 110 -11.66 63.88 33.43
C LEU A 110 -12.66 63.48 32.33
N GLN A 111 -13.13 64.43 31.52
CA GLN A 111 -13.99 64.15 30.37
C GLN A 111 -13.27 63.33 29.30
N GLU A 112 -12.02 63.65 28.97
CA GLU A 112 -11.20 62.86 28.04
C GLU A 112 -10.93 61.45 28.57
N ARG A 113 -10.61 61.32 29.86
CA ARG A 113 -10.43 60.02 30.52
C ARG A 113 -11.71 59.19 30.46
N LEU A 114 -12.86 59.81 30.72
CA LEU A 114 -14.16 59.15 30.64
C LEU A 114 -14.47 58.71 29.20
N HIS A 115 -14.17 59.53 28.20
CA HIS A 115 -14.34 59.16 26.79
C HIS A 115 -13.47 57.95 26.41
N MET A 116 -12.22 57.91 26.86
CA MET A 116 -11.32 56.77 26.64
C MET A 116 -11.82 55.50 27.31
N LEU A 117 -12.36 55.59 28.54
CA LEU A 117 -12.97 54.45 29.24
C LEU A 117 -14.21 53.92 28.51
N GLN A 118 -15.08 54.80 28.01
CA GLN A 118 -16.24 54.40 27.20
C GLN A 118 -15.83 53.70 25.90
N LYS A 119 -14.74 54.15 25.27
CA LYS A 119 -14.17 53.50 24.09
C LYS A 119 -13.58 52.12 24.42
N GLN A 120 -12.95 51.96 25.57
CA GLN A 120 -12.47 50.65 26.03
C GLN A 120 -13.62 49.69 26.34
N GLU A 121 -14.69 50.18 26.98
CA GLU A 121 -15.89 49.38 27.28
C GLU A 121 -16.55 48.85 25.99
N THR A 122 -16.67 49.69 24.97
CA THR A 122 -17.21 49.28 23.66
C THR A 122 -16.33 48.21 23.00
N ILE A 123 -15.01 48.38 22.98
CA ILE A 123 -14.07 47.38 22.46
C ILE A 123 -14.19 46.05 23.22
N LEU A 124 -14.26 46.09 24.55
CA LEU A 124 -14.43 44.89 25.38
C LEU A 124 -15.76 44.18 25.11
N SER A 125 -16.84 44.94 24.90
CA SER A 125 -18.15 44.38 24.56
C SER A 125 -18.12 43.66 23.20
N ASP A 126 -17.41 44.23 22.21
CA ASP A 126 -17.22 43.61 20.89
C ASP A 126 -16.36 42.35 20.96
N LEU A 127 -15.25 42.38 21.71
CA LEU A 127 -14.41 41.20 21.92
C LEU A 127 -15.17 40.08 22.64
N LYS A 128 -16.00 40.41 23.63
CA LYS A 128 -16.85 39.44 24.33
C LYS A 128 -17.86 38.80 23.39
N ARG A 129 -18.47 39.59 22.50
CA ARG A 129 -19.38 39.09 21.47
C ARG A 129 -18.66 38.18 20.47
N GLN A 130 -17.49 38.59 19.98
CA GLN A 130 -16.70 37.81 19.04
C GLN A 130 -16.26 36.47 19.65
N ASN A 131 -15.83 36.46 20.91
CA ASN A 131 -15.49 35.24 21.63
C ASN A 131 -16.70 34.30 21.79
N GLY A 132 -17.90 34.84 22.00
CA GLY A 132 -19.14 34.07 21.99
C GLY A 132 -19.39 33.36 20.66
N LEU A 133 -19.29 34.09 19.54
CA LEU A 133 -19.45 33.53 18.20
C LEU A 133 -18.40 32.46 17.88
N THR A 134 -17.13 32.71 18.20
CA THR A 134 -16.05 31.73 17.98
C THR A 134 -16.28 30.47 18.82
N LYS A 135 -16.78 30.59 20.06
CA LYS A 135 -17.12 29.44 20.89
C LYS A 135 -18.25 28.61 20.27
N GLU A 136 -19.26 29.26 19.71
CA GLU A 136 -20.36 28.58 19.01
C GLU A 136 -19.85 27.86 17.76
N GLU A 137 -19.02 28.50 16.94
CA GLU A 137 -18.39 27.89 15.76
C GLU A 137 -17.54 26.67 16.13
N VAL A 138 -16.69 26.78 17.15
CA VAL A 138 -15.87 25.66 17.65
C VAL A 138 -16.76 24.52 18.14
N THR A 139 -17.85 24.82 18.85
CA THR A 139 -18.79 23.79 19.36
C THR A 139 -19.47 23.05 18.20
N LEU A 140 -19.80 23.77 17.12
CA LEU A 140 -20.42 23.22 15.93
C LEU A 140 -19.42 22.32 15.17
N GLU A 141 -18.17 22.75 15.01
CA GLU A 141 -17.12 21.93 14.40
C GLU A 141 -16.76 20.69 15.24
N VAL A 142 -16.72 20.80 16.57
CA VAL A 142 -16.56 19.65 17.47
C VAL A 142 -17.70 18.65 17.29
N SER A 143 -18.93 19.15 17.16
CA SER A 143 -20.11 18.31 16.94
C SER A 143 -20.07 17.59 15.59
N LYS A 144 -19.67 18.29 14.51
CA LYS A 144 -19.44 17.68 13.19
C LYS A 144 -18.37 16.61 13.26
N LEU A 145 -17.22 16.92 13.87
CA LEU A 145 -16.11 15.99 14.01
C LEU A 145 -16.54 14.73 14.78
N ASN A 146 -17.30 14.90 15.87
CA ASN A 146 -17.81 13.78 16.67
C ASN A 146 -18.82 12.94 15.88
N SER A 147 -19.70 13.57 15.09
CA SER A 147 -20.63 12.84 14.21
C SER A 147 -19.90 12.04 13.14
N SER A 148 -18.88 12.61 12.51
CA SER A 148 -18.04 11.89 11.56
C SER A 148 -17.32 10.73 12.23
N TYR A 149 -16.71 10.94 13.41
CA TYR A 149 -16.03 9.88 14.15
C TYR A 149 -16.95 8.68 14.44
N HIS A 150 -18.19 8.93 14.86
CA HIS A 150 -19.17 7.86 15.05
C HIS A 150 -19.51 7.13 13.75
N GLN A 151 -19.70 7.87 12.66
CA GLN A 151 -19.94 7.26 11.35
C GLN A 151 -18.78 6.38 10.88
N TRP A 152 -17.52 6.84 11.00
CA TRP A 152 -16.34 6.05 10.67
C TRP A 152 -16.26 4.75 11.49
N LYS A 153 -16.59 4.82 12.77
CA LYS A 153 -16.60 3.66 13.66
C LYS A 153 -17.69 2.66 13.28
N ASP A 154 -18.87 3.15 12.93
CA ASP A 154 -19.97 2.29 12.48
C ASP A 154 -19.66 1.65 11.13
N ASP A 155 -19.08 2.40 10.19
CA ASP A 155 -18.62 1.89 8.88
C ASP A 155 -17.51 0.84 9.04
N GLU A 156 -16.56 1.06 9.95
CA GLU A 156 -15.51 0.08 10.29
C GLU A 156 -16.10 -1.22 10.83
N SER A 157 -17.07 -1.11 11.75
CA SER A 157 -17.76 -2.28 12.32
C SER A 157 -18.55 -3.03 11.24
N ALA A 158 -19.28 -2.32 10.37
CA ALA A 158 -20.07 -2.92 9.31
C ALA A 158 -19.18 -3.64 8.28
N ALA A 159 -18.06 -3.02 7.89
CA ALA A 159 -17.09 -3.65 6.98
C ALA A 159 -16.42 -4.88 7.62
N ALA A 160 -16.14 -4.85 8.92
CA ALA A 160 -15.62 -6.01 9.66
C ALA A 160 -16.62 -7.17 9.67
N ASP A 161 -17.90 -6.89 9.92
CA ASP A 161 -18.98 -7.89 9.90
C ASP A 161 -19.18 -8.48 8.49
N GLU A 162 -19.13 -7.65 7.44
CA GLU A 162 -19.19 -8.12 6.05
C GLU A 162 -18.00 -9.04 5.71
N CYS A 163 -16.79 -8.65 6.11
CA CYS A 163 -15.59 -9.48 5.92
C CYS A 163 -15.70 -10.83 6.63
N LEU A 164 -16.23 -10.85 7.87
CA LEU A 164 -16.47 -12.08 8.61
C LEU A 164 -17.52 -12.97 7.92
N SER A 165 -18.61 -12.39 7.42
CA SER A 165 -19.63 -13.12 6.66
C SER A 165 -19.06 -13.75 5.39
N LEU A 166 -18.29 -12.99 4.61
CA LEU A 166 -17.66 -13.48 3.39
C LEU A 166 -16.65 -14.59 3.68
N ALA A 167 -15.85 -14.46 4.74
CA ALA A 167 -14.94 -15.50 5.17
C ALA A 167 -15.70 -16.79 5.55
N GLN A 168 -16.81 -16.66 6.28
CA GLN A 168 -17.67 -17.80 6.63
C GLN A 168 -18.29 -18.47 5.40
N GLU A 169 -18.71 -17.68 4.40
CA GLU A 169 -19.25 -18.20 3.15
C GLU A 169 -18.19 -18.99 2.37
N VAL A 170 -16.96 -18.48 2.28
CA VAL A 170 -15.84 -19.20 1.67
C VAL A 170 -15.54 -20.50 2.41
N GLU A 171 -15.49 -20.49 3.75
CA GLU A 171 -15.31 -21.71 4.55
C GLU A 171 -16.42 -22.74 4.27
N ASN A 172 -17.68 -22.30 4.21
CA ASN A 172 -18.83 -23.16 3.93
C ASN A 172 -18.78 -23.76 2.52
N ILE A 173 -18.48 -22.96 1.50
CA ILE A 173 -18.32 -23.44 0.11
C ILE A 173 -17.18 -24.45 0.04
N THR A 174 -16.04 -24.15 0.68
CA THR A 174 -14.87 -25.04 0.66
C THR A 174 -15.18 -26.36 1.34
N SER A 175 -15.85 -26.35 2.49
CA SER A 175 -16.32 -27.56 3.18
C SER A 175 -17.29 -28.35 2.31
N GLY A 176 -18.28 -27.69 1.69
CA GLY A 176 -19.25 -28.35 0.81
C GLY A 176 -18.61 -29.01 -0.41
N VAL A 177 -17.59 -28.37 -1.02
CA VAL A 177 -16.83 -28.96 -2.12
C VAL A 177 -16.04 -30.18 -1.66
N ILE A 178 -15.41 -30.12 -0.48
CA ILE A 178 -14.69 -31.26 0.10
C ILE A 178 -15.64 -32.43 0.34
N ASP A 179 -16.85 -32.19 0.88
CA ASP A 179 -17.84 -33.22 1.15
C ASP A 179 -18.33 -33.90 -0.15
N VAL A 180 -18.62 -33.11 -1.20
CA VAL A 180 -19.03 -33.65 -2.52
C VAL A 180 -17.92 -34.50 -3.16
N ILE A 181 -16.66 -34.08 -3.04
CA ILE A 181 -15.51 -34.85 -3.54
C ILE A 181 -15.33 -36.13 -2.71
N ALA A 182 -15.48 -36.05 -1.40
CA ALA A 182 -15.40 -37.22 -0.51
C ALA A 182 -16.53 -38.22 -0.77
N ASP A 183 -17.72 -37.78 -1.18
CA ASP A 183 -18.85 -38.66 -1.51
C ASP A 183 -18.74 -39.33 -2.89
N THR A 184 -17.93 -38.78 -3.79
CA THR A 184 -17.71 -39.32 -5.15
C THR A 184 -16.53 -40.29 -5.24
N LEU A 185 -15.76 -40.47 -4.16
CA LEU A 185 -14.53 -41.26 -4.10
C LEU A 185 -14.66 -42.52 -3.21
N ASP A 186 -13.99 -43.62 -3.59
CA ASP A 186 -13.96 -44.90 -2.85
C ASP A 186 -13.35 -44.78 -1.44
N GLU A 187 -13.59 -45.76 -0.53
CA GLU A 187 -13.22 -45.68 0.91
C GLU A 187 -11.75 -45.29 1.20
N ASN A 188 -10.81 -45.69 0.34
CA ASN A 188 -9.39 -45.35 0.50
C ASN A 188 -9.06 -43.90 0.12
N ALA A 189 -9.80 -43.33 -0.85
CA ALA A 189 -9.64 -41.94 -1.26
C ALA A 189 -10.34 -40.97 -0.28
N ARG A 190 -11.41 -41.41 0.39
CA ARG A 190 -12.00 -40.71 1.56
C ARG A 190 -11.00 -40.48 2.68
N LYS A 191 -10.20 -41.49 3.03
CA LYS A 191 -9.14 -41.38 4.06
C LYS A 191 -8.04 -40.41 3.67
N PHE A 192 -7.69 -40.33 2.38
CA PHE A 192 -6.69 -39.38 1.88
C PHE A 192 -7.19 -37.93 1.90
N PHE A 193 -8.48 -37.70 1.68
CA PHE A 193 -9.10 -36.38 1.79
C PHE A 193 -9.31 -35.92 3.24
N THR A 194 -9.74 -36.81 4.13
CA THR A 194 -9.98 -36.50 5.56
C THR A 194 -8.71 -36.36 6.40
N PHE A 195 -7.62 -37.07 6.07
CA PHE A 195 -6.37 -37.03 6.85
C PHE A 195 -5.16 -36.50 6.05
N GLY A 196 -5.38 -36.01 4.83
CA GLY A 196 -4.32 -35.52 3.96
C GLY A 196 -4.12 -33.99 4.01
N PRO A 197 -3.63 -33.37 2.92
CA PRO A 197 -3.13 -32.00 2.93
C PRO A 197 -4.20 -30.94 3.25
N PHE A 198 -5.49 -31.22 3.01
CA PHE A 198 -6.59 -30.32 3.33
C PHE A 198 -6.80 -30.14 4.84
N GLU A 199 -6.73 -31.23 5.60
CA GLU A 199 -6.89 -31.15 7.05
C GLU A 199 -5.64 -30.55 7.72
N THR A 200 -4.46 -30.78 7.13
CA THR A 200 -3.22 -30.11 7.56
C THR A 200 -3.29 -28.60 7.28
N TYR A 201 -3.85 -28.21 6.14
CA TYR A 201 -4.08 -26.81 5.77
C TYR A 201 -5.08 -26.12 6.72
N ARG A 202 -6.21 -26.79 7.03
CA ARG A 202 -7.23 -26.32 7.99
C ARG A 202 -6.66 -26.12 9.39
N GLN A 203 -5.83 -27.07 9.85
CA GLN A 203 -5.10 -26.93 11.12
C GLN A 203 -4.14 -25.75 11.10
N SER A 204 -3.45 -25.49 9.99
CA SER A 204 -2.54 -24.34 9.87
C SER A 204 -3.28 -23.00 9.87
N GLN A 205 -4.45 -22.90 9.22
CA GLN A 205 -5.30 -21.71 9.25
C GLN A 205 -5.82 -21.42 10.66
N ALA A 206 -6.28 -22.45 11.37
CA ALA A 206 -6.74 -22.31 12.76
C ALA A 206 -5.61 -21.84 13.70
N LEU A 207 -4.40 -22.36 13.52
CA LEU A 207 -3.20 -21.93 14.23
C LEU A 207 -2.84 -20.47 13.92
N PHE A 208 -2.88 -20.07 12.65
CA PHE A 208 -2.65 -18.69 12.24
C PHE A 208 -3.66 -17.74 12.88
N ARG A 209 -4.95 -18.07 12.84
CA ARG A 209 -6.03 -17.27 13.46
C ARG A 209 -5.82 -17.11 14.96
N SER A 210 -5.49 -18.20 15.65
CA SER A 210 -5.15 -18.16 17.09
C SER A 210 -3.94 -17.27 17.40
N HIS A 211 -2.88 -17.35 16.59
CA HIS A 211 -1.70 -16.51 16.76
C HIS A 211 -1.96 -15.03 16.43
N PHE A 212 -2.78 -14.77 15.41
CA PHE A 212 -3.21 -13.43 15.02
C PHE A 212 -4.03 -12.77 16.14
N ASP A 213 -5.02 -13.47 16.68
CA ASP A 213 -5.84 -13.01 17.80
C ASP A 213 -4.99 -12.77 19.06
N LEU A 214 -4.03 -13.65 19.36
CA LEU A 214 -3.11 -13.46 20.47
C LEU A 214 -2.22 -12.23 20.28
N TYR A 215 -1.73 -11.99 19.05
CA TYR A 215 -0.90 -10.85 18.71
C TYR A 215 -1.67 -9.54 18.85
N THR A 216 -2.87 -9.46 18.28
CA THR A 216 -3.72 -8.27 18.35
C THR A 216 -4.09 -7.95 19.80
N THR A 217 -4.49 -8.97 20.58
CA THR A 217 -4.83 -8.79 21.99
C THR A 217 -3.61 -8.33 22.82
N LYS A 218 -2.41 -8.89 22.60
CA LYS A 218 -1.21 -8.48 23.36
C LYS A 218 -0.70 -7.10 22.99
N LYS A 219 -0.74 -6.70 21.72
CA LYS A 219 -0.13 -5.45 21.25
C LYS A 219 -1.05 -4.25 21.36
N PHE A 220 -2.35 -4.42 21.10
CA PHE A 220 -3.29 -3.29 21.06
C PHE A 220 -4.03 -3.07 22.39
N VAL A 221 -4.13 -4.08 23.27
CA VAL A 221 -4.82 -3.93 24.57
C VAL A 221 -3.88 -3.49 25.71
N LYS A 222 -2.57 -3.74 25.62
CA LYS A 222 -1.61 -3.44 26.71
C LYS A 222 -0.75 -2.18 26.55
N ARG A 223 -0.77 -1.51 25.39
CA ARG A 223 0.17 -0.39 25.07
C ARG A 223 -0.31 1.01 25.48
N ALA A 224 -1.18 1.13 26.48
CA ALA A 224 -1.56 2.44 27.01
C ALA A 224 -0.48 3.10 27.91
N ASN A 225 0.61 2.41 28.28
CA ASN A 225 1.39 2.76 29.48
C ASN A 225 2.93 2.76 29.40
N GLU A 226 3.58 2.85 28.24
CA GLU A 226 5.07 2.83 28.20
C GLU A 226 5.63 3.93 27.29
N THR A 227 6.06 5.05 27.89
CA THR A 227 7.44 5.38 28.32
C THR A 227 8.39 5.81 27.19
N SER A 228 8.04 6.90 26.51
CA SER A 228 8.98 7.64 25.64
C SER A 228 9.19 9.10 26.07
N SER A 229 8.76 9.50 27.28
CA SER A 229 8.64 10.92 27.69
C SER A 229 9.81 11.49 28.49
N ASP A 230 10.84 10.72 28.83
CA ASP A 230 11.69 11.04 30.00
C ASP A 230 12.78 12.09 29.74
N GLU A 231 13.26 12.23 28.49
CA GLU A 231 14.30 13.20 28.14
C GLU A 231 13.72 14.62 27.95
N GLU A 232 12.58 14.70 27.24
CA GLU A 232 11.86 15.96 27.00
C GLU A 232 11.21 16.50 28.29
N LEU A 233 10.69 15.61 29.17
CA LEU A 233 10.22 16.02 30.50
C LEU A 233 11.34 16.64 31.33
N ARG A 234 12.57 16.10 31.28
CA ARG A 234 13.69 16.62 32.08
C ARG A 234 14.09 18.03 31.64
N SER A 235 14.16 18.27 30.33
CA SER A 235 14.47 19.62 29.81
C SER A 235 13.39 20.63 30.20
N ALA A 236 12.12 20.26 30.03
CA ALA A 236 11.01 21.15 30.35
C ALA A 236 10.84 21.40 31.86
N LEU A 237 11.13 20.38 32.70
CA LEU A 237 11.10 20.51 34.15
C LEU A 237 12.23 21.40 34.68
N ALA A 238 13.39 21.42 34.01
CA ALA A 238 14.47 22.36 34.31
C ALA A 238 14.08 23.81 33.99
N GLU A 239 13.39 24.04 32.86
CA GLU A 239 12.94 25.37 32.44
C GLU A 239 11.81 25.90 33.34
N ALA A 240 10.86 25.04 33.72
CA ALA A 240 9.82 25.36 34.69
C ALA A 240 10.40 25.76 36.06
N LYS A 241 11.43 25.03 36.53
CA LYS A 241 12.11 25.33 37.79
C LYS A 241 12.83 26.68 37.76
N SER A 242 13.49 27.01 36.64
CA SER A 242 14.14 28.31 36.47
C SER A 242 13.14 29.48 36.50
N MET A 243 11.92 29.30 35.98
CA MET A 243 10.88 30.32 36.07
C MET A 243 10.27 30.43 37.47
N GLU A 244 10.16 29.32 38.20
CA GLU A 244 9.73 29.31 39.60
C GLU A 244 10.68 30.12 40.48
N ASP A 245 12.00 29.95 40.31
CA ASP A 245 13.02 30.70 41.03
C ASP A 245 12.88 32.22 40.79
N ARG A 246 12.70 32.64 39.53
CA ARG A 246 12.49 34.06 39.18
C ARG A 246 11.21 34.66 39.77
N LEU A 247 10.17 33.84 39.90
CA LEU A 247 8.88 34.26 40.47
C LEU A 247 8.98 34.40 41.98
N SER A 248 9.76 33.53 42.64
CA SER A 248 10.09 33.65 44.05
C SER A 248 10.85 34.96 44.33
N ASP A 249 11.85 35.29 43.52
CA ASP A 249 12.63 36.54 43.66
C ASP A 249 11.73 37.78 43.50
N ALA A 250 10.88 37.81 42.47
CA ALA A 250 9.95 38.92 42.23
C ALA A 250 8.93 39.08 43.36
N MET A 251 8.46 37.96 43.94
CA MET A 251 7.55 37.98 45.08
C MET A 251 8.23 38.52 46.35
N CYS A 252 9.49 38.14 46.60
CA CYS A 252 10.28 38.67 47.71
C CYS A 252 10.46 40.20 47.58
N SER A 253 10.87 40.70 46.41
CA SER A 253 11.03 42.14 46.17
C SER A 253 9.72 42.91 46.34
N TYR A 254 8.59 42.34 45.91
CA TYR A 254 7.27 42.94 46.13
C TYR A 254 6.92 43.02 47.63
N ILE A 255 7.19 41.96 48.40
CA ILE A 255 6.94 41.95 49.85
C ILE A 255 7.81 43.00 50.57
N GLU A 256 9.09 43.11 50.19
CA GLU A 256 10.02 44.10 50.75
C GLU A 256 9.57 45.53 50.44
N SER A 257 9.27 45.85 49.18
CA SER A 257 8.76 47.17 48.77
C SER A 257 7.43 47.51 49.47
N LYS A 258 6.52 46.54 49.64
CA LYS A 258 5.27 46.74 50.38
C LYS A 258 5.51 47.03 51.86
N ALA A 259 6.49 46.37 52.47
CA ALA A 259 6.86 46.60 53.87
C ALA A 259 7.46 47.99 54.06
N GLU A 260 8.31 48.45 53.14
CA GLU A 260 8.89 49.80 53.13
C GLU A 260 7.81 50.88 52.97
N LEU A 261 6.89 50.71 52.01
CA LEU A 261 5.76 51.62 51.82
C LEU A 261 4.91 51.76 53.09
N CYS A 262 4.53 50.62 53.71
CA CYS A 262 3.78 50.64 54.97
C CYS A 262 4.54 51.38 56.08
N GLY A 263 5.88 51.25 56.11
CA GLY A 263 6.75 51.94 57.06
C GLY A 263 6.77 53.46 56.87
N GLU A 264 6.86 53.94 55.63
CA GLU A 264 6.82 55.37 55.32
C GLU A 264 5.43 55.98 55.54
N GLN A 265 4.36 55.28 55.17
CA GLN A 265 2.98 55.70 55.47
C GLN A 265 2.76 55.83 57.00
N ALA A 266 3.32 54.92 57.80
CA ALA A 266 3.28 55.02 59.26
C ALA A 266 4.07 56.23 59.79
N LYS A 267 5.21 56.59 59.19
CA LYS A 267 5.97 57.80 59.54
C LYS A 267 5.18 59.08 59.23
N VAL A 268 4.54 59.17 58.06
CA VAL A 268 3.67 60.30 57.70
C VAL A 268 2.54 60.45 58.72
N ALA A 269 1.88 59.35 59.08
CA ALA A 269 0.82 59.35 60.10
C ALA A 269 1.32 59.78 61.49
N LEU A 270 2.56 59.43 61.86
CA LEU A 270 3.16 59.86 63.12
C LEU A 270 3.55 61.35 63.12
N VAL A 271 4.14 61.85 62.03
CA VAL A 271 4.54 63.27 61.89
C VAL A 271 3.32 64.20 61.87
N ALA A 272 2.23 63.79 61.23
CA ALA A 272 0.96 64.52 61.24
C ALA A 272 0.34 64.66 62.64
N ASN A 273 0.74 63.84 63.61
CA ASN A 273 0.22 63.83 64.98
C ASN A 273 1.11 64.56 66.02
N TYR A 274 2.27 65.10 65.63
CA TYR A 274 3.15 65.85 66.54
C TYR A 274 2.71 67.33 66.66
N LYS A 275 2.44 67.79 67.89
CA LYS A 275 1.95 69.17 68.17
C LYS A 275 3.03 70.19 68.56
N ASP A 276 4.25 69.75 68.91
CA ASP A 276 5.25 70.59 69.60
C ASP A 276 6.58 70.83 68.83
N VAL A 277 6.58 70.76 67.50
CA VAL A 277 7.77 71.04 66.67
C VAL A 277 7.52 72.27 65.78
N HIS A 278 8.57 73.03 65.45
CA HIS A 278 8.43 74.25 64.65
C HIS A 278 7.80 73.93 63.27
N PRO A 279 6.75 74.64 62.84
CA PRO A 279 5.95 74.29 61.65
C PRO A 279 6.79 74.07 60.38
N SER A 280 7.82 74.89 60.15
CA SER A 280 8.68 74.78 58.97
C SER A 280 9.50 73.48 58.89
N GLN A 281 9.82 72.85 60.03
CA GLN A 281 10.53 71.56 60.06
C GLN A 281 9.55 70.40 59.85
N ILE A 282 8.34 70.51 60.39
CA ILE A 282 7.26 69.52 60.18
C ILE A 282 6.86 69.49 58.70
N THR A 283 6.66 70.65 58.08
CA THR A 283 6.27 70.74 56.66
C THR A 283 7.34 70.15 55.74
N SER A 284 8.62 70.43 55.99
CA SER A 284 9.72 69.85 55.19
C SER A 284 9.77 68.32 55.31
N CYS A 285 9.72 67.78 56.54
CA CYS A 285 9.76 66.33 56.75
C CYS A 285 8.49 65.63 56.23
N LEU A 286 7.33 66.28 56.29
CA LEU A 286 6.07 65.74 55.77
C LEU A 286 6.10 65.70 54.23
N MET A 287 6.59 66.75 53.56
CA MET A 287 6.76 66.74 52.11
C MET A 287 7.78 65.70 51.64
N GLU A 288 8.90 65.53 52.34
CA GLU A 288 9.90 64.50 52.03
C GLU A 288 9.32 63.08 52.18
N ALA A 289 8.60 62.81 53.28
CA ALA A 289 7.97 61.51 53.51
C ALA A 289 6.83 61.24 52.52
N GLN A 290 6.04 62.25 52.15
CA GLN A 290 4.97 62.12 51.16
C GLN A 290 5.53 61.86 49.75
N SER A 291 6.63 62.53 49.37
CA SER A 291 7.34 62.23 48.13
C SER A 291 7.92 60.81 48.11
N ALA A 292 8.45 60.32 49.23
CA ALA A 292 8.92 58.94 49.35
C ALA A 292 7.77 57.92 49.23
N VAL A 293 6.60 58.20 49.82
CA VAL A 293 5.40 57.37 49.68
C VAL A 293 4.95 57.31 48.22
N GLU A 294 4.86 58.44 47.52
CA GLU A 294 4.47 58.47 46.09
C GLU A 294 5.43 57.64 45.21
N LEU A 295 6.73 57.70 45.47
CA LEU A 295 7.73 56.90 44.76
C LEU A 295 7.60 55.40 45.06
N LEU A 296 7.39 55.03 46.32
CA LEU A 296 7.22 53.63 46.73
C LEU A 296 5.89 53.05 46.23
N GLU A 297 4.81 53.84 46.15
CA GLU A 297 3.55 53.42 45.55
C GLU A 297 3.70 53.14 44.04
N GLN A 298 4.47 53.96 43.33
CA GLN A 298 4.80 53.72 41.93
C GLN A 298 5.62 52.43 41.77
N GLU A 299 6.61 52.21 42.62
CA GLU A 299 7.45 51.01 42.62
C GLU A 299 6.63 49.74 42.92
N GLU A 300 5.77 49.76 43.94
CA GLU A 300 4.84 48.66 44.24
C GLU A 300 3.96 48.35 43.03
N SER A 301 3.43 49.37 42.35
CA SER A 301 2.58 49.20 41.17
C SER A 301 3.33 48.49 40.02
N ILE A 302 4.60 48.89 39.80
CA ILE A 302 5.46 48.31 38.78
C ILE A 302 5.79 46.85 39.12
N LEU A 303 6.18 46.58 40.37
CA LEU A 303 6.50 45.23 40.85
C LEU A 303 5.28 44.31 40.81
N TYR A 304 4.10 44.80 41.19
CA TYR A 304 2.86 44.04 41.09
C TYR A 304 2.54 43.66 39.64
N GLN A 305 2.71 44.60 38.71
CA GLN A 305 2.49 44.35 37.29
C GLN A 305 3.52 43.35 36.72
N GLN A 306 4.78 43.44 37.13
CA GLN A 306 5.82 42.47 36.77
C GLN A 306 5.52 41.07 37.31
N LEU A 307 5.11 40.95 38.57
CA LEU A 307 4.72 39.69 39.19
C LEU A 307 3.52 39.07 38.46
N HIS A 308 2.48 39.86 38.17
CA HIS A 308 1.31 39.39 37.45
C HIS A 308 1.65 38.89 36.04
N ASN A 309 2.50 39.61 35.32
CA ASN A 309 2.97 39.21 33.99
C ASN A 309 3.81 37.93 34.04
N ALA A 310 4.70 37.78 35.03
CA ALA A 310 5.52 36.59 35.21
C ALA A 310 4.67 35.35 35.54
N VAL A 311 3.68 35.49 36.43
CA VAL A 311 2.71 34.41 36.75
C VAL A 311 1.93 33.99 35.51
N LYS A 312 1.46 34.96 34.71
CA LYS A 312 0.73 34.68 33.47
C LYS A 312 1.59 33.90 32.47
N GLN A 313 2.83 34.33 32.25
CA GLN A 313 3.78 33.64 31.36
C GLN A 313 4.09 32.21 31.82
N LEU A 314 4.26 31.99 33.13
CA LEU A 314 4.47 30.67 33.71
C LEU A 314 3.28 29.74 33.42
N VAL A 315 2.05 30.22 33.64
CA VAL A 315 0.83 29.44 33.40
C VAL A 315 0.68 29.10 31.91
N GLU A 316 0.90 30.08 31.02
CA GLU A 316 0.83 29.89 29.56
C GLU A 316 1.89 28.90 29.06
N SER A 317 3.12 28.98 29.56
CA SER A 317 4.19 28.02 29.22
C SER A 317 3.84 26.61 29.69
N ARG A 318 3.35 26.45 30.93
CA ARG A 318 2.95 25.14 31.48
C ARG A 318 1.79 24.51 30.70
N THR A 319 0.79 25.29 30.31
CA THR A 319 -0.33 24.78 29.51
C THR A 319 0.11 24.40 28.11
N THR A 320 0.96 25.21 27.48
CA THR A 320 1.51 24.93 26.14
C THR A 320 2.31 23.63 26.14
N LEU A 321 3.19 23.44 27.14
CA LEU A 321 3.96 22.21 27.32
C LEU A 321 3.06 20.97 27.50
N ALA A 322 2.01 21.07 28.32
CA ALA A 322 1.09 19.96 28.54
C ALA A 322 0.37 19.57 27.24
N VAL A 323 -0.01 20.55 26.43
CA VAL A 323 -0.64 20.32 25.11
C VAL A 323 0.34 19.69 24.14
N GLU A 324 1.56 20.23 24.02
CA GLU A 324 2.60 19.70 23.12
C GLU A 324 3.00 18.28 23.49
N THR A 325 3.25 18.00 24.77
CA THR A 325 3.61 16.66 25.26
C THR A 325 2.49 15.65 24.96
N THR A 326 1.22 16.05 25.16
CA THR A 326 0.07 15.20 24.85
C THR A 326 -0.04 14.94 23.35
N ALA A 327 0.17 15.97 22.52
CA ALA A 327 0.14 15.86 21.06
C ALA A 327 1.27 14.98 20.52
N CYS A 328 2.49 15.12 21.04
CA CYS A 328 3.66 14.30 20.68
C CYS A 328 3.44 12.84 21.08
N CYS A 329 2.96 12.56 22.29
CA CYS A 329 2.60 11.20 22.71
C CYS A 329 1.54 10.59 21.79
N ALA A 330 0.48 11.33 21.47
CA ALA A 330 -0.56 10.86 20.55
C ALA A 330 -0.01 10.59 19.14
N LEU A 331 0.90 11.43 18.63
CA LEU A 331 1.55 11.25 17.34
C LEU A 331 2.44 10.00 17.33
N ALA A 332 3.26 9.78 18.36
CA ALA A 332 4.12 8.61 18.48
C ALA A 332 3.30 7.31 18.50
N VAL A 333 2.18 7.28 19.24
CA VAL A 333 1.23 6.15 19.24
C VAL A 333 0.67 5.91 17.84
N ARG A 334 0.24 6.96 17.14
CA ARG A 334 -0.28 6.84 15.76
C ARG A 334 0.77 6.34 14.78
N GLN A 335 2.02 6.81 14.86
CA GLN A 335 3.12 6.35 14.02
C GLN A 335 3.43 4.88 14.27
N GLN A 336 3.43 4.44 15.52
CA GLN A 336 3.62 3.04 15.87
C GLN A 336 2.49 2.16 15.35
N ILE A 337 1.22 2.59 15.51
CA ILE A 337 0.05 1.88 14.95
C ILE A 337 0.17 1.78 13.44
N HIS A 338 0.53 2.87 12.76
CA HIS A 338 0.73 2.86 11.31
C HIS A 338 1.82 1.86 10.88
N ALA A 339 2.96 1.83 11.58
CA ALA A 339 4.03 0.86 11.30
C ALA A 339 3.56 -0.58 11.52
N ASP A 340 2.84 -0.84 12.63
CA ASP A 340 2.29 -2.17 12.94
C ASP A 340 1.23 -2.60 11.89
N LEU A 341 0.34 -1.70 11.45
CA LEU A 341 -0.65 -1.95 10.39
C LEU A 341 0.01 -2.20 9.03
N THR A 342 1.08 -1.45 8.70
CA THR A 342 1.83 -1.64 7.45
C THR A 342 2.49 -3.02 7.41
N HIS A 343 3.12 -3.43 8.52
CA HIS A 343 3.68 -4.76 8.64
C HIS A 343 2.59 -5.84 8.55
N LEU A 344 1.45 -5.63 9.21
CA LEU A 344 0.31 -6.56 9.16
C LEU A 344 -0.17 -6.76 7.72
N LEU A 345 -0.39 -5.65 6.99
CA LEU A 345 -0.77 -5.64 5.58
C LEU A 345 0.24 -6.40 4.71
N GLU A 346 1.54 -6.20 4.93
CA GLU A 346 2.57 -6.90 4.16
C GLU A 346 2.53 -8.41 4.44
N THR A 347 2.42 -8.80 5.71
CA THR A 347 2.32 -10.23 6.07
C THR A 347 1.04 -10.88 5.55
N THR A 348 -0.11 -10.21 5.60
CA THR A 348 -1.36 -10.75 5.05
C THR A 348 -1.29 -10.85 3.53
N HIS A 349 -0.70 -9.86 2.86
CA HIS A 349 -0.47 -9.94 1.41
C HIS A 349 0.41 -11.14 1.03
N ARG A 350 1.52 -11.35 1.76
CA ARG A 350 2.39 -12.53 1.56
C ARG A 350 1.64 -13.84 1.81
N ALA A 351 0.79 -13.89 2.84
CA ALA A 351 -0.04 -15.06 3.13
C ALA A 351 -1.03 -15.36 2.01
N VAL A 352 -1.73 -14.35 1.48
CA VAL A 352 -2.66 -14.48 0.35
C VAL A 352 -1.93 -14.91 -0.92
N CYS A 353 -0.73 -14.37 -1.19
CA CYS A 353 0.09 -14.81 -2.31
C CYS A 353 0.49 -16.28 -2.18
N LEU A 354 0.92 -16.71 -0.99
CA LEU A 354 1.25 -18.11 -0.72
C LEU A 354 0.01 -19.00 -0.92
N ASP A 355 -1.14 -18.57 -0.41
CA ASP A 355 -2.39 -19.30 -0.53
C ASP A 355 -2.81 -19.51 -1.99
N ARG A 356 -2.70 -18.46 -2.81
CA ARG A 356 -2.94 -18.55 -4.25
C ARG A 356 -2.01 -19.56 -4.94
N VAL A 357 -0.74 -19.60 -4.54
CA VAL A 357 0.23 -20.57 -5.07
C VAL A 357 -0.15 -21.99 -4.66
N VAL A 358 -0.45 -22.21 -3.37
CA VAL A 358 -0.87 -23.51 -2.85
C VAL A 358 -2.16 -23.99 -3.53
N TYR A 359 -3.16 -23.11 -3.67
CA TYR A 359 -4.39 -23.41 -4.41
C TYR A 359 -4.11 -23.81 -5.87
N SER A 360 -3.23 -23.08 -6.56
CA SER A 360 -2.86 -23.41 -7.95
C SER A 360 -2.14 -24.76 -8.06
N ALA A 361 -1.27 -25.08 -7.11
CA ALA A 361 -0.58 -26.37 -7.04
C ALA A 361 -1.56 -27.51 -6.77
N LEU A 362 -2.48 -27.35 -5.81
CA LEU A 362 -3.54 -28.32 -5.52
C LEU A 362 -4.43 -28.57 -6.74
N ARG A 363 -4.79 -27.51 -7.48
CA ARG A 363 -5.59 -27.63 -8.71
C ARG A 363 -4.83 -28.36 -9.82
N HIS A 364 -3.52 -28.18 -9.90
CA HIS A 364 -2.68 -28.92 -10.84
C HIS A 364 -2.61 -30.41 -10.47
N GLU A 365 -2.39 -30.73 -9.19
CA GLU A 365 -2.38 -32.12 -8.70
C GLU A 365 -3.73 -32.81 -8.93
N LEU A 366 -4.86 -32.13 -8.67
CA LEU A 366 -6.20 -32.65 -8.96
C LEU A 366 -6.38 -32.99 -10.44
N ARG A 367 -5.88 -32.13 -11.34
CA ARG A 367 -5.94 -32.39 -12.79
C ARG A 367 -5.07 -33.58 -13.19
N ASN A 368 -3.88 -33.72 -12.60
CA ASN A 368 -3.00 -34.87 -12.85
C ASN A 368 -3.66 -36.18 -12.39
N VAL A 369 -4.35 -36.17 -11.25
CA VAL A 369 -5.13 -37.32 -10.77
C VAL A 369 -6.29 -37.64 -11.73
N GLU A 370 -6.99 -36.64 -12.23
CA GLU A 370 -8.06 -36.81 -13.23
C GLU A 370 -7.52 -37.46 -14.52
N GLU A 371 -6.39 -36.97 -15.05
CA GLU A 371 -5.74 -37.54 -16.23
C GLU A 371 -5.30 -38.99 -16.00
N PHE A 372 -4.78 -39.31 -14.80
CA PHE A 372 -4.40 -40.66 -14.43
C PHE A 372 -5.62 -41.61 -14.35
N LEU A 373 -6.75 -41.14 -13.81
CA LEU A 373 -8.00 -41.89 -13.77
C LEU A 373 -8.56 -42.13 -15.18
N GLN A 374 -8.48 -41.14 -16.07
CA GLN A 374 -8.86 -41.30 -17.47
C GLN A 374 -7.97 -42.34 -18.17
N LEU A 375 -6.66 -42.30 -17.96
CA LEU A 375 -5.73 -43.29 -18.51
C LEU A 375 -6.04 -44.70 -17.97
N ALA A 376 -6.29 -44.84 -16.67
CA ALA A 376 -6.66 -46.12 -16.06
C ALA A 376 -7.97 -46.67 -16.65
N SER A 377 -8.95 -45.80 -16.90
CA SER A 377 -10.20 -46.16 -17.58
C SER A 377 -9.96 -46.65 -19.01
N GLN A 378 -9.12 -45.96 -19.79
CA GLN A 378 -8.75 -46.37 -21.15
C GLN A 378 -8.02 -47.73 -21.14
N LEU A 379 -7.05 -47.94 -20.25
CA LEU A 379 -6.36 -49.22 -20.11
C LEU A 379 -7.32 -50.36 -19.78
N ARG A 380 -8.31 -50.11 -18.90
CA ARG A 380 -9.36 -51.09 -18.61
C ARG A 380 -10.17 -51.45 -19.85
N GLN A 381 -10.53 -50.46 -20.67
CA GLN A 381 -11.24 -50.71 -21.95
C GLN A 381 -10.39 -51.54 -22.92
N TYR A 382 -9.09 -51.24 -23.05
CA TYR A 382 -8.18 -52.01 -23.88
C TYR A 382 -8.08 -53.47 -23.42
N VAL A 383 -7.94 -53.72 -22.11
CA VAL A 383 -7.89 -55.09 -21.57
C VAL A 383 -9.18 -55.84 -21.85
N VAL A 384 -10.34 -55.20 -21.73
CA VAL A 384 -11.64 -55.83 -22.06
C VAL A 384 -11.75 -56.16 -23.56
N ALA A 385 -11.31 -55.24 -24.43
CA ALA A 385 -11.31 -55.45 -25.87
C ALA A 385 -10.32 -56.53 -26.32
N ASP A 386 -9.14 -56.57 -25.70
CA ASP A 386 -8.12 -57.59 -26.01
C ASP A 386 -8.58 -58.97 -25.52
N ASN A 387 -9.21 -59.03 -24.34
CA ASN A 387 -9.79 -60.27 -23.85
C ASN A 387 -10.90 -60.81 -24.78
N SER A 388 -11.76 -59.95 -25.33
CA SER A 388 -12.77 -60.40 -26.30
C SER A 388 -12.16 -60.87 -27.62
N ALA A 389 -11.09 -60.22 -28.10
CA ALA A 389 -10.34 -60.64 -29.27
C ALA A 389 -9.63 -61.99 -29.05
N VAL A 390 -9.02 -62.19 -27.87
CA VAL A 390 -8.41 -63.47 -27.48
C VAL A 390 -9.45 -64.57 -27.42
N ILE A 391 -10.61 -64.34 -26.80
CA ILE A 391 -11.72 -65.30 -26.78
C ILE A 391 -12.16 -65.66 -28.21
N SER A 392 -12.36 -64.66 -29.07
CA SER A 392 -12.72 -64.89 -30.48
C SER A 392 -11.67 -65.71 -31.22
N ARG A 393 -10.38 -65.46 -30.98
CA ARG A 393 -9.28 -66.21 -31.57
C ARG A 393 -9.21 -67.65 -31.07
N ILE A 394 -9.48 -67.88 -29.78
CA ILE A 394 -9.60 -69.23 -29.20
C ILE A 394 -10.77 -69.98 -29.86
N ILE A 395 -11.93 -69.34 -30.01
CA ILE A 395 -13.11 -69.95 -30.67
C ILE A 395 -12.77 -70.32 -32.13
N SER A 396 -12.20 -69.39 -32.90
CA SER A 396 -11.81 -69.64 -34.29
C SER A 396 -10.76 -70.75 -34.41
N MET A 397 -9.79 -70.83 -33.49
CA MET A 397 -8.80 -71.89 -33.50
C MET A 397 -9.42 -73.26 -33.18
N ASN A 398 -10.38 -73.31 -32.25
CA ASN A 398 -11.14 -74.52 -31.97
C ASN A 398 -11.98 -74.96 -33.18
N GLU A 399 -12.58 -74.02 -33.92
CA GLU A 399 -13.30 -74.31 -35.16
C GLU A 399 -12.35 -74.90 -36.23
N ILE A 400 -11.18 -74.29 -36.45
CA ILE A 400 -10.16 -74.82 -37.38
C ILE A 400 -9.71 -76.22 -36.98
N CYS A 401 -9.42 -76.46 -35.70
CA CYS A 401 -9.07 -77.78 -35.20
C CYS A 401 -10.20 -78.79 -35.48
N SER A 402 -11.46 -78.41 -35.25
CA SER A 402 -12.61 -79.29 -35.53
C SER A 402 -12.80 -79.57 -37.02
N GLU A 403 -12.53 -78.59 -37.89
CA GLU A 403 -12.53 -78.79 -39.34
C GLU A 403 -11.40 -79.72 -39.78
N GLN A 404 -10.20 -79.56 -39.20
CA GLN A 404 -9.07 -80.42 -39.46
C GLN A 404 -9.34 -81.86 -39.01
N ASP A 405 -9.87 -82.08 -37.81
CA ASP A 405 -10.30 -83.40 -37.33
C ASP A 405 -11.34 -84.02 -38.29
N SER A 406 -12.29 -83.22 -38.80
CA SER A 406 -13.27 -83.67 -39.79
C SER A 406 -12.62 -84.02 -41.14
N CYS A 407 -11.63 -83.25 -41.59
CA CYS A 407 -10.86 -83.52 -42.80
C CYS A 407 -9.97 -84.77 -42.65
N GLU A 408 -9.36 -84.98 -41.48
CA GLU A 408 -8.58 -86.18 -41.17
C GLU A 408 -9.46 -87.43 -41.15
N LEU A 409 -10.65 -87.36 -40.56
CA LEU A 409 -11.67 -88.42 -40.64
C LEU A 409 -12.10 -88.69 -42.10
N LYS A 410 -12.27 -87.64 -42.91
CA LYS A 410 -12.58 -87.78 -44.34
C LYS A 410 -11.41 -88.39 -45.12
N LEU A 411 -10.17 -88.04 -44.80
CA LEU A 411 -8.96 -88.62 -45.38
C LEU A 411 -8.81 -90.10 -45.05
N GLN A 412 -9.13 -90.50 -43.81
CA GLN A 412 -9.23 -91.91 -43.41
C GLN A 412 -10.29 -92.67 -44.22
N SER A 413 -11.34 -91.97 -44.68
CA SER A 413 -12.37 -92.54 -45.56
C SER A 413 -12.08 -92.44 -47.07
N SER A 414 -11.07 -91.66 -47.49
CA SER A 414 -10.74 -91.43 -48.91
C SER A 414 -9.55 -92.29 -49.38
N ASP A 415 -9.84 -93.55 -49.67
CA ASP A 415 -8.87 -94.61 -49.96
C ASP A 415 -8.02 -94.36 -51.24
N MET A 416 -8.54 -93.65 -52.25
CA MET A 416 -7.84 -93.52 -53.55
C MET A 416 -6.63 -92.56 -53.56
N LEU A 417 -6.69 -91.44 -52.85
CA LEU A 417 -5.62 -90.42 -52.93
C LEU A 417 -4.42 -90.81 -52.06
N LEU A 418 -4.70 -91.45 -50.91
CA LEU A 418 -3.69 -92.06 -50.06
C LEU A 418 -2.97 -93.19 -50.79
N GLN A 419 -3.71 -94.08 -51.47
CA GLN A 419 -3.13 -95.15 -52.29
C GLN A 419 -2.28 -94.61 -53.45
N ALA A 420 -2.70 -93.53 -54.12
CA ALA A 420 -1.93 -92.92 -55.20
C ALA A 420 -0.59 -92.33 -54.71
N LEU A 421 -0.59 -91.65 -53.56
CA LEU A 421 0.63 -91.08 -52.97
C LEU A 421 1.59 -92.17 -52.46
N LEU A 422 1.06 -93.20 -51.79
CA LEU A 422 1.83 -94.36 -51.37
C LEU A 422 2.48 -95.08 -52.55
N HIS A 423 1.77 -95.17 -53.68
CA HIS A 423 2.29 -95.73 -54.92
C HIS A 423 3.40 -94.86 -55.54
N ILE A 424 3.25 -93.54 -55.59
CA ILE A 424 4.27 -92.63 -56.13
C ILE A 424 5.56 -92.66 -55.28
N PHE A 425 5.42 -92.77 -53.96
CA PHE A 425 6.56 -92.85 -53.03
C PHE A 425 7.12 -94.27 -52.84
N GLY A 426 6.54 -95.30 -53.48
CA GLY A 426 7.01 -96.68 -53.41
C GLY A 426 6.84 -97.34 -52.03
N ALA A 427 5.97 -96.79 -51.16
CA ALA A 427 5.73 -97.30 -49.82
C ALA A 427 4.56 -98.30 -49.82
N GLN A 428 4.79 -99.54 -49.37
CA GLN A 428 3.79 -100.61 -49.33
C GLN A 428 3.02 -100.69 -47.99
N SER A 429 2.64 -99.55 -47.41
CA SER A 429 1.93 -99.47 -46.12
C SER A 429 0.73 -98.55 -46.24
N GLY A 430 -0.45 -98.96 -45.77
CA GLY A 430 -1.67 -98.13 -45.72
C GLY A 430 -1.65 -97.05 -44.63
N ASP A 431 -0.55 -96.90 -43.90
CA ASP A 431 -0.41 -95.94 -42.81
C ASP A 431 0.11 -94.59 -43.32
N ALA A 432 -0.74 -93.56 -43.21
CA ALA A 432 -0.43 -92.17 -43.61
C ALA A 432 0.81 -91.60 -42.89
N GLY A 433 1.15 -92.13 -41.70
CA GLY A 433 2.33 -91.71 -40.95
C GLY A 433 3.66 -91.98 -41.67
N VAL A 434 3.70 -92.98 -42.56
CA VAL A 434 4.91 -93.32 -43.33
C VAL A 434 5.25 -92.25 -44.37
N LEU A 435 4.24 -91.62 -44.99
CA LEU A 435 4.43 -90.54 -45.95
C LEU A 435 4.99 -89.28 -45.29
N VAL A 436 4.50 -88.93 -44.10
CA VAL A 436 4.98 -87.77 -43.34
C VAL A 436 6.44 -87.96 -42.94
N LYS A 437 6.82 -89.17 -42.52
CA LYS A 437 8.21 -89.49 -42.17
C LYS A 437 9.14 -89.41 -43.39
N ALA A 438 8.75 -90.01 -44.51
CA ALA A 438 9.52 -89.95 -45.76
C ALA A 438 9.70 -88.53 -46.28
N TYR A 439 8.65 -87.69 -46.19
CA TYR A 439 8.72 -86.28 -46.58
C TYR A 439 9.67 -85.48 -45.69
N ASN A 440 9.64 -85.70 -44.37
CA ASN A 440 10.55 -85.04 -43.44
C ASN A 440 12.02 -85.48 -43.64
N GLU A 441 12.26 -86.76 -43.90
CA GLU A 441 13.60 -87.28 -44.23
C GLU A 441 14.14 -86.66 -45.53
N MET A 442 13.29 -86.51 -46.56
CA MET A 442 13.66 -85.84 -47.80
C MET A 442 13.99 -84.36 -47.59
N LEU A 443 13.18 -83.63 -46.82
CA LEU A 443 13.46 -82.23 -46.47
C LEU A 443 14.80 -82.06 -45.76
N GLN A 444 15.13 -83.00 -44.88
CA GLN A 444 16.40 -82.98 -44.15
C GLN A 444 17.60 -83.27 -45.07
N GLN A 445 17.49 -84.25 -45.98
CA GLN A 445 18.51 -84.52 -46.98
C GLN A 445 18.74 -83.33 -47.93
N VAL A 446 17.67 -82.65 -48.35
CA VAL A 446 17.77 -81.44 -49.19
C VAL A 446 18.50 -80.32 -48.44
N LYS A 447 18.22 -80.15 -47.15
CA LYS A 447 18.89 -79.16 -46.31
C LYS A 447 20.38 -79.46 -46.16
N GLU A 448 20.75 -80.71 -45.86
CA GLU A 448 22.15 -81.15 -45.78
C GLU A 448 22.90 -80.95 -47.11
N LEU A 449 22.25 -81.24 -48.25
CA LEU A 449 22.82 -81.00 -49.58
C LEU A 449 23.07 -79.52 -49.83
N LYS A 450 22.14 -78.65 -49.45
CA LYS A 450 22.28 -77.20 -49.57
C LYS A 450 23.46 -76.69 -48.72
N ASP A 451 23.53 -77.14 -47.47
CA ASP A 451 24.60 -76.77 -46.55
C ASP A 451 25.98 -77.23 -47.08
N ASN A 452 26.08 -78.46 -47.60
CA ASN A 452 27.30 -78.99 -48.21
C ASN A 452 27.75 -78.21 -49.45
N VAL A 453 26.81 -77.77 -50.29
CA VAL A 453 27.11 -76.93 -51.46
C VAL A 453 27.63 -75.57 -51.03
N GLU A 454 26.98 -74.94 -50.04
CA GLU A 454 27.36 -73.63 -49.53
C GLU A 454 28.77 -73.67 -48.90
N ASP A 455 29.05 -74.72 -48.12
CA ASP A 455 30.34 -74.95 -47.49
C ASP A 455 31.45 -75.21 -48.55
N GLY A 456 31.10 -75.90 -49.63
CA GLY A 456 31.97 -76.10 -50.80
C GLY A 456 32.31 -74.80 -51.54
N TYR A 457 31.36 -73.87 -51.68
CA TYR A 457 31.62 -72.54 -52.25
C TYR A 457 32.50 -71.70 -51.34
N ARG A 458 32.21 -71.69 -50.04
CA ARG A 458 32.99 -70.95 -49.04
C ARG A 458 34.46 -71.38 -49.01
N LYS A 459 34.74 -72.68 -49.11
CA LYS A 459 36.11 -73.22 -49.20
C LYS A 459 36.84 -72.75 -50.46
N LYS A 460 36.16 -72.69 -51.61
CA LYS A 460 36.74 -72.21 -52.87
C LYS A 460 37.02 -70.72 -52.85
N GLU A 461 36.14 -69.93 -52.25
CA GLU A 461 36.33 -68.49 -52.07
C GLU A 461 37.54 -68.20 -51.18
N ASN A 462 37.67 -68.92 -50.06
CA ASN A 462 38.84 -68.83 -49.18
C ASN A 462 40.15 -69.22 -49.90
N MET A 463 40.14 -70.26 -50.75
CA MET A 463 41.30 -70.60 -51.58
C MET A 463 41.64 -69.50 -52.59
N ALA A 464 40.64 -68.86 -53.21
CA ALA A 464 40.86 -67.77 -54.15
C ALA A 464 41.44 -66.52 -53.46
N VAL A 465 41.00 -66.22 -52.23
CA VAL A 465 41.57 -65.15 -51.40
C VAL A 465 43.03 -65.45 -51.06
N ALA A 466 43.34 -66.66 -50.58
CA ALA A 466 44.72 -67.06 -50.27
C ALA A 466 45.66 -67.01 -51.48
N ILE A 467 45.16 -67.35 -52.68
CA ILE A 467 45.91 -67.21 -53.94
C ILE A 467 46.14 -65.73 -54.28
N ASN A 468 45.13 -64.86 -54.12
CA ASN A 468 45.28 -63.42 -54.35
C ASN A 468 46.28 -62.78 -53.38
N GLU A 469 46.26 -63.17 -52.11
CA GLU A 469 47.21 -62.67 -51.10
C GLU A 469 48.64 -63.12 -51.39
N SER A 470 48.83 -64.41 -51.68
CA SER A 470 50.15 -64.97 -52.01
C SER A 470 50.75 -64.43 -53.32
N THR A 471 49.91 -63.97 -54.26
CA THR A 471 50.35 -63.38 -55.54
C THR A 471 50.37 -61.86 -55.55
N SER A 472 50.00 -61.19 -54.44
CA SER A 472 49.93 -59.74 -54.33
C SER A 472 51.28 -59.04 -54.60
N PHE A 473 52.38 -59.62 -54.10
CA PHE A 473 53.74 -59.10 -54.29
C PHE A 473 54.25 -59.24 -55.73
N LEU A 474 53.80 -60.28 -56.45
CA LEU A 474 54.06 -60.44 -57.88
C LEU A 474 53.27 -59.43 -58.71
N ARG A 475 52.04 -59.08 -58.28
CA ARG A 475 51.21 -58.07 -58.96
C ARG A 475 51.87 -56.69 -58.94
N SER A 476 52.41 -56.26 -57.80
CA SER A 476 53.12 -54.97 -57.70
C SER A 476 54.45 -54.95 -58.46
N SER A 477 55.15 -56.08 -58.53
CA SER A 477 56.45 -56.21 -59.19
C SER A 477 56.36 -56.35 -60.71
N VAL A 478 55.30 -56.98 -61.22
CA VAL A 478 55.09 -57.19 -62.67
C VAL A 478 54.28 -56.05 -63.29
N TRP A 479 53.30 -55.49 -62.57
CA TRP A 479 52.35 -54.51 -63.09
C TRP A 479 52.54 -53.14 -62.40
N SER A 480 53.67 -52.48 -62.63
CA SER A 480 53.90 -51.11 -62.13
C SER A 480 53.50 -50.06 -63.18
N GLY A 481 52.57 -49.16 -62.83
CA GLY A 481 52.22 -47.98 -63.64
C GLY A 481 50.74 -47.85 -63.99
N CYS A 482 50.32 -46.65 -64.35
CA CYS A 482 48.91 -46.23 -64.51
C CYS A 482 48.12 -46.98 -65.59
N THR A 483 48.79 -47.78 -66.42
CA THR A 483 48.18 -48.50 -67.55
C THR A 483 47.90 -49.98 -67.29
N ARG A 484 48.22 -50.52 -66.10
CA ARG A 484 48.08 -51.96 -65.78
C ARG A 484 48.60 -52.84 -66.95
N GLN A 485 49.84 -52.60 -67.39
CA GLN A 485 50.57 -53.45 -68.34
C GLN A 485 51.92 -53.88 -67.74
N PRO A 486 52.47 -55.06 -68.09
CA PRO A 486 53.77 -55.48 -67.58
C PRO A 486 54.87 -54.54 -68.08
N GLY A 487 55.79 -54.17 -67.19
CA GLY A 487 56.86 -53.20 -67.49
C GLY A 487 57.70 -53.59 -68.71
N ARG A 488 57.86 -52.67 -69.68
CA ARG A 488 58.55 -52.88 -70.97
C ARG A 488 60.03 -53.29 -70.89
N GLY A 489 60.63 -53.33 -69.71
CA GLY A 489 62.07 -53.54 -69.52
C GLY A 489 62.53 -55.01 -69.49
N ASP A 490 61.63 -55.98 -69.22
CA ASP A 490 62.04 -57.36 -68.98
C ASP A 490 61.51 -58.32 -70.05
N ARG A 491 62.38 -58.72 -70.99
CA ARG A 491 62.04 -59.61 -72.13
C ARG A 491 61.47 -60.95 -71.67
N GLY A 492 61.88 -61.44 -70.49
CA GLY A 492 61.38 -62.71 -69.95
C GLY A 492 59.90 -62.64 -69.56
N VAL A 493 59.48 -61.52 -68.95
CA VAL A 493 58.10 -61.31 -68.51
C VAL A 493 57.15 -61.09 -69.69
N ALA A 494 57.60 -60.35 -70.72
CA ALA A 494 56.83 -60.18 -71.95
C ALA A 494 56.65 -61.51 -72.71
N ALA A 495 57.69 -62.35 -72.76
CA ALA A 495 57.62 -63.68 -73.34
C ALA A 495 56.63 -64.58 -72.58
N LEU A 496 56.71 -64.62 -71.25
CA LEU A 496 55.77 -65.40 -70.41
C LEU A 496 54.33 -64.92 -70.55
N ALA A 497 54.08 -63.61 -70.58
CA ALA A 497 52.75 -63.05 -70.79
C ALA A 497 52.19 -63.40 -72.19
N HIS A 498 53.05 -63.41 -73.22
CA HIS A 498 52.67 -63.86 -74.55
C HIS A 498 52.37 -65.36 -74.59
N THR A 499 53.20 -66.20 -73.95
CA THR A 499 52.96 -67.65 -73.84
C THR A 499 51.67 -67.96 -73.09
N LEU A 500 51.40 -67.24 -72.00
CA LEU A 500 50.16 -67.38 -71.24
C LEU A 500 48.94 -67.00 -72.10
N ARG A 501 49.00 -65.91 -72.85
CA ARG A 501 47.94 -65.51 -73.78
C ARG A 501 47.71 -66.59 -74.84
N GLN A 502 48.77 -67.16 -75.39
CA GLN A 502 48.69 -68.24 -76.38
C GLN A 502 48.08 -69.53 -75.80
N GLN A 503 48.41 -69.87 -74.55
CA GLN A 503 47.83 -71.00 -73.83
C GLN A 503 46.35 -70.77 -73.52
N MET A 504 45.97 -69.57 -73.09
CA MET A 504 44.58 -69.19 -72.89
C MET A 504 43.77 -69.29 -74.19
N GLU A 505 44.31 -68.80 -75.31
CA GLU A 505 43.67 -68.93 -76.63
C GLU A 505 43.55 -70.40 -77.07
N LEU A 506 44.53 -71.26 -76.77
CA LEU A 506 44.47 -72.70 -77.03
C LEU A 506 43.38 -73.39 -76.20
N VAL A 507 43.25 -73.03 -74.93
CA VAL A 507 42.19 -73.56 -74.05
C VAL A 507 40.82 -73.07 -74.52
N ASP A 508 40.68 -71.77 -74.83
CA ASP A 508 39.43 -71.21 -75.36
C ASP A 508 39.04 -71.89 -76.67
N LYS A 509 40.00 -72.15 -77.56
CA LYS A 509 39.75 -72.89 -78.80
C LYS A 509 39.30 -74.32 -78.54
N ARG A 510 39.89 -75.03 -77.57
CA ARG A 510 39.45 -76.39 -77.17
C ARG A 510 38.07 -76.40 -76.53
N VAL A 511 37.74 -75.38 -75.72
CA VAL A 511 36.41 -75.22 -75.12
C VAL A 511 35.38 -74.94 -76.22
N LEU A 512 35.71 -74.11 -77.21
CA LEU A 512 34.89 -73.86 -78.40
C LEU A 512 34.73 -75.12 -79.27
N GLU A 513 35.79 -75.88 -79.50
CA GLU A 513 35.75 -77.15 -80.24
C GLU A 513 34.89 -78.19 -79.51
N ALA A 514 35.04 -78.32 -78.19
CA ALA A 514 34.20 -79.17 -77.36
C ALA A 514 32.73 -78.71 -77.41
N SER A 515 32.47 -77.40 -77.32
CA SER A 515 31.14 -76.83 -77.49
C SER A 515 30.54 -77.14 -78.87
N ASN A 516 31.35 -77.07 -79.93
CA ASN A 516 30.93 -77.40 -81.30
C ASN A 516 30.67 -78.90 -81.51
N MET A 517 31.29 -79.81 -80.74
CA MET A 517 30.92 -81.23 -80.76
C MET A 517 29.48 -81.47 -80.27
N PHE A 518 28.91 -80.53 -79.52
CA PHE A 518 27.55 -80.62 -78.97
C PHE A 518 26.49 -79.86 -79.79
N THR A 519 26.87 -79.15 -80.86
CA THR A 519 25.95 -78.38 -81.73
C THR A 519 25.61 -79.08 -83.04
N ASN A 520 26.34 -80.12 -83.47
CA ASN A 520 25.99 -80.90 -84.67
C ASN A 520 24.93 -81.97 -84.37
N VAL A 521 23.66 -81.57 -84.29
CA VAL A 521 22.51 -82.48 -84.30
C VAL A 521 21.57 -82.14 -85.46
N LYS A 522 21.23 -83.17 -86.25
CA LYS A 522 20.41 -83.19 -87.48
C LYS A 522 19.34 -82.09 -87.59
N ASN A 523 19.50 -81.18 -88.58
CA ASN A 523 18.51 -80.43 -89.38
C ASN A 523 17.14 -79.98 -88.81
N GLY A 524 16.92 -79.93 -87.49
CA GLY A 524 15.60 -79.62 -86.93
C GLY A 524 15.52 -78.45 -85.94
N ASP A 525 16.65 -77.94 -85.45
CA ASP A 525 16.64 -77.00 -84.32
C ASP A 525 17.18 -75.62 -84.73
N LYS A 526 16.29 -74.78 -85.29
CA LYS A 526 16.65 -73.46 -85.85
C LYS A 526 17.16 -72.45 -84.81
N ASN A 527 17.05 -72.74 -83.50
CA ASN A 527 17.38 -71.77 -82.45
C ASN A 527 18.55 -72.16 -81.53
N ASN A 528 19.21 -73.32 -81.68
CA ASN A 528 20.37 -73.71 -80.86
C ASN A 528 20.22 -73.44 -79.35
N LEU A 529 19.05 -73.77 -78.77
CA LEU A 529 18.74 -73.45 -77.35
C LEU A 529 19.02 -74.59 -76.36
N ARG A 530 19.58 -75.74 -76.80
CA ARG A 530 19.96 -76.80 -75.87
C ARG A 530 21.22 -76.42 -75.08
N LYS A 531 21.04 -75.98 -73.85
CA LYS A 531 22.12 -75.74 -72.88
C LYS A 531 22.68 -77.09 -72.37
N LEU A 532 23.98 -77.12 -72.07
CA LEU A 532 24.75 -78.27 -71.55
C LEU A 532 24.06 -79.11 -70.45
N TRP A 533 23.19 -78.51 -69.63
CA TRP A 533 22.47 -79.19 -68.55
C TRP A 533 21.47 -80.26 -69.04
N GLN A 534 20.96 -80.15 -70.28
CA GLN A 534 20.02 -81.13 -70.80
C GLN A 534 20.71 -82.46 -71.12
N TRP A 535 21.98 -82.44 -71.50
CA TRP A 535 22.78 -83.65 -71.72
C TRP A 535 23.20 -84.34 -70.42
N PHE A 536 23.28 -83.61 -69.30
CA PHE A 536 23.44 -84.22 -67.97
C PHE A 536 22.28 -85.16 -67.62
N LEU A 537 21.08 -84.83 -68.08
CA LEU A 537 19.88 -85.63 -67.85
C LEU A 537 19.72 -86.78 -68.85
N THR A 538 20.19 -86.63 -70.09
CA THR A 538 19.94 -87.63 -71.16
C THR A 538 21.13 -88.54 -71.47
N ASP A 539 22.38 -88.11 -71.32
CA ASP A 539 23.58 -88.94 -71.57
C ASP A 539 24.80 -88.46 -70.75
N PRO A 540 24.81 -88.70 -69.42
CA PRO A 540 25.82 -88.18 -68.51
C PRO A 540 27.24 -88.69 -68.80
N ALA A 541 27.41 -89.88 -69.38
CA ALA A 541 28.72 -90.46 -69.68
C ALA A 541 29.47 -89.66 -70.77
N ARG A 542 28.72 -89.19 -71.78
CA ARG A 542 29.27 -88.44 -72.92
C ARG A 542 29.69 -87.03 -72.53
N LEU A 543 28.93 -86.38 -71.64
CA LEU A 543 29.29 -85.11 -71.02
C LEU A 543 30.58 -85.23 -70.18
N LEU A 544 30.69 -86.29 -69.38
CA LEU A 544 31.84 -86.54 -68.51
C LEU A 544 33.11 -86.80 -69.33
N HIS A 545 33.01 -87.48 -70.47
CA HIS A 545 34.14 -87.70 -71.37
C HIS A 545 34.63 -86.41 -72.04
N ALA A 546 33.72 -85.54 -72.47
CA ALA A 546 34.11 -84.25 -73.07
C ALA A 546 34.71 -83.28 -72.04
N LEU A 547 34.17 -83.25 -70.82
CA LEU A 547 34.75 -82.50 -69.71
C LEU A 547 36.15 -83.03 -69.35
N LYS A 548 36.36 -84.35 -69.34
CA LYS A 548 37.69 -84.93 -69.14
C LYS A 548 38.67 -84.57 -70.26
N ASN A 549 38.24 -84.56 -71.52
CA ASN A 549 39.08 -84.15 -72.64
C ASN A 549 39.44 -82.67 -72.63
N ALA A 550 38.52 -81.79 -72.21
CA ALA A 550 38.79 -80.37 -72.03
C ALA A 550 39.74 -80.09 -70.85
N ASN A 551 39.73 -80.96 -69.84
CA ASN A 551 40.47 -80.79 -68.58
C ASN A 551 41.78 -81.61 -68.51
N ASN A 552 42.29 -82.11 -69.65
CA ASN A 552 43.57 -82.83 -69.65
C ASN A 552 44.72 -81.89 -69.27
N LYS A 553 45.40 -82.27 -68.18
CA LYS A 553 46.55 -81.58 -67.56
C LYS A 553 47.53 -81.03 -68.61
N ILE A 554 47.63 -79.71 -68.66
CA ILE A 554 48.76 -79.01 -69.25
C ILE A 554 49.89 -79.15 -68.21
N TYR A 555 50.97 -79.84 -68.57
CA TYR A 555 52.24 -79.73 -67.83
C TYR A 555 52.93 -78.43 -68.20
#